data_AF-A0A0B6YDQ6-F1
#
_entry.id   AF-A0A0B6YDQ6-F1
#
_cell.length_a   1.000
_cell.length_b   1.000
_cell.length_c   1.000
_cell.angle_alpha   90.00
_cell.angle_beta   90.00
_cell.angle_gamma   90.00
#
_symmetry.space_group_name_H-M   'P 1'
#
loop_
_entity.id
_entity.type
_entity.pdbx_description
1 polymer ?
#
loop_
_entity_poly.entity_id
_entity_poly.type
_entity_poly.pdbx_seq_one_letter_code
_entity_poly.pdbx_strand_id
1 'polypeptide(L)' 'WRALPTFDSIGATLKERYALAVEVKRKKVKKEKQLVPIHKGKVSFRTDELVYYEKSPDYCSPDIKTGSVGTE' A
#
# COMPACT_ATOMS: atom_id res chain seq x y z
N TRP A 1 30.79 -4.54 15.46
CA TRP A 1 30.26 -4.59 14.07
C TRP A 1 28.77 -4.30 14.13
N ARG A 2 28.19 -3.65 13.10
CA ARG A 2 26.73 -3.53 12.98
C ARG A 2 26.26 -4.69 12.09
N ALA A 3 25.15 -5.31 12.47
CA ALA A 3 24.52 -6.39 11.72
C ALA A 3 23.08 -6.01 11.38
N LEU A 4 22.54 -6.63 10.34
CA LEU A 4 21.14 -6.49 9.98
C LEU A 4 20.25 -7.32 10.93
N PRO A 5 18.99 -6.90 11.15
CA PRO A 5 18.01 -7.73 11.83
C PRO A 5 17.67 -8.98 10.99
N THR A 6 16.99 -9.94 11.60
CA THR A 6 16.46 -11.10 10.88
C THR A 6 15.41 -10.67 9.86
N PHE A 7 15.25 -11.46 8.79
CA PHE A 7 14.28 -11.15 7.76
C PHE A 7 12.84 -11.18 8.27
N ASP A 8 12.53 -12.06 9.24
CA ASP A 8 11.21 -12.11 9.88
C ASP A 8 10.84 -10.79 10.58
N SER A 9 11.81 -10.15 11.24
CA SER A 9 11.61 -8.84 11.88
C SER A 9 11.31 -7.75 10.84
N ILE A 10 12.00 -7.80 9.69
CA ILE A 10 11.73 -6.89 8.57
C ILE A 10 10.33 -7.15 8.00
N GLY A 11 9.96 -8.42 7.79
CA GLY A 11 8.65 -8.82 7.29
C GLY A 11 7.51 -8.40 8.21
N ALA A 12 7.67 -8.57 9.52
CA ALA A 12 6.70 -8.11 10.52
C ALA A 12 6.52 -6.58 10.44
N THR A 13 7.61 -5.82 10.35
CA THR A 13 7.58 -4.36 10.21
C THR A 13 6.83 -3.95 8.93
N LEU A 14 7.11 -4.60 7.80
CA LEU A 14 6.43 -4.30 6.53
C LEU A 14 4.94 -4.70 6.56
N LYS A 15 4.58 -5.78 7.26
CA LYS A 15 3.18 -6.21 7.44
C LYS A 15 2.38 -5.18 8.23
N GLU A 16 2.96 -4.57 9.27
CA GLU A 16 2.35 -3.46 10.00
C GLU A 16 2.15 -2.23 9.09
N ARG A 17 3.16 -1.89 8.27
CA ARG A 17 3.06 -0.81 7.29
C ARG A 17 2.00 -1.08 6.22
N TYR A 18 1.83 -2.35 5.82
CA TYR A 18 0.79 -2.77 4.89
C TYR A 18 -0.62 -2.56 5.46
N ALA A 19 -0.84 -2.94 6.73
CA ALA A 19 -2.13 -2.73 7.40
C ALA A 19 -2.51 -1.24 7.53
N LEU A 20 -1.51 -0.35 7.53
CA LEU A 20 -1.67 1.10 7.66
C LEU A 20 -1.46 1.85 6.32
N ALA A 21 -1.43 1.14 5.19
CA ALA A 21 -1.12 1.73 3.90
C ALA A 21 -2.09 2.87 3.54
N VAL A 22 -1.54 3.93 2.94
CA VAL A 22 -2.28 5.15 2.65
C VAL A 22 -2.87 5.09 1.25
N GLU A 23 -4.19 5.26 1.16
CA GLU A 23 -4.86 5.42 -0.12
C GLU A 23 -4.58 6.81 -0.71
N VAL A 24 -4.11 6.84 -1.95
CA VAL A 24 -3.77 8.05 -2.68
C VAL A 24 -4.47 8.12 -4.04
N LYS A 25 -4.67 9.33 -4.55
CA LYS A 25 -5.11 9.56 -5.93
C LYS A 25 -4.11 10.41 -6.68
N ARG A 26 -4.09 10.25 -8.00
CA ARG A 26 -3.29 11.11 -8.89
C ARG A 26 -3.99 12.46 -9.04
N LYS A 27 -3.32 13.53 -8.64
CA LYS A 27 -3.78 14.92 -8.85
C LYS A 27 -2.78 15.64 -9.75
N LYS A 28 -3.28 16.32 -10.78
CA LYS A 28 -2.46 17.22 -11.59
C LYS A 28 -2.25 18.51 -10.80
N VAL A 29 -1.02 18.79 -10.41
CA VAL A 29 -0.61 20.02 -9.74
C VAL A 29 0.34 20.74 -10.67
N LYS A 30 -0.11 21.86 -11.25
CA LYS A 30 0.60 22.57 -12.34
C LYS A 30 0.89 21.63 -13.53
N LYS A 31 2.17 21.38 -13.83
CA LYS A 31 2.64 20.51 -14.91
C LYS A 31 2.92 19.07 -14.45
N GLU A 32 2.91 18.80 -13.14
CA GLU A 32 3.29 17.49 -12.59
C GLU A 32 2.08 16.69 -12.10
N LYS A 33 2.20 15.36 -12.17
CA LYS A 33 1.26 14.43 -11.56
C LYS A 33 1.79 14.06 -10.18
N GLN A 34 1.06 14.42 -9.13
CA GLN A 34 1.42 14.12 -7.74
C GLN A 34 0.41 13.15 -7.13
N LEU A 35 0.89 12.31 -6.21
CA LEU A 35 0.04 11.46 -5.38
C LEU A 35 -0.39 12.25 -4.15
N VAL A 36 -1.69 12.32 -3.91
CA VAL A 36 -2.26 13.00 -2.74
C VAL A 36 -3.13 12.02 -1.95
N PRO A 37 -3.08 12.00 -0.61
CA PRO A 37 -3.98 11.18 0.19
C PRO A 37 -5.45 11.44 -0.11
N ILE A 38 -6.28 10.41 -0.04
CA ILE A 38 -7.73 10.53 -0.25
C ILE A 38 -8.45 10.89 1.06
N HIS A 39 -7.95 10.42 2.21
CA HIS A 39 -8.60 10.61 3.51
C HIS A 39 -8.59 12.07 3.99
N LYS A 40 -9.77 12.59 4.39
CA LYS A 40 -9.93 13.95 4.90
C LYS A 40 -9.19 14.08 6.24
N GLY A 41 -8.14 14.90 6.28
CA GLY A 41 -7.32 15.12 7.48
C GLY A 41 -5.86 14.66 7.33
N LYS A 42 -5.55 13.80 6.35
CA LYS A 42 -4.16 13.43 6.03
C LYS A 42 -3.63 14.32 4.90
N VAL A 43 -2.69 15.21 5.24
CA VAL A 43 -2.13 16.19 4.29
C VAL A 43 -1.06 15.57 3.40
N SER A 44 -0.26 14.63 3.93
CA SER A 44 0.81 13.93 3.22
C SER A 44 1.06 12.54 3.83
N PHE A 45 1.95 11.76 3.24
CA PHE A 45 2.46 10.49 3.75
C PHE A 45 3.99 10.56 3.92
N ARG A 46 4.53 9.71 4.79
CA ARG A 46 5.97 9.60 5.07
C ARG A 46 6.67 8.70 4.05
N THR A 47 7.99 8.81 3.96
CA THR A 47 8.81 8.00 3.04
C THR A 47 8.87 6.52 3.41
N ASP A 48 8.54 6.17 4.65
CA ASP A 48 8.52 4.80 5.18
C ASP A 48 7.08 4.25 5.33
N GLU A 49 6.08 4.96 4.81
CA GLU A 49 4.70 4.46 4.69
C GLU A 49 4.50 3.81 3.32
N LEU A 50 3.69 2.76 3.27
CA LEU A 50 3.23 2.18 2.02
C LEU A 50 2.04 2.99 1.48
N VAL A 51 1.96 3.14 0.16
CA VAL A 51 0.88 3.87 -0.52
C VAL A 51 0.25 3.00 -1.61
N TYR A 52 -1.05 3.14 -1.82
CA TYR A 52 -1.77 2.45 -2.89
C TYR A 52 -2.79 3.40 -3.56
N TYR A 53 -3.05 3.22 -4.86
CA TYR A 53 -3.98 4.07 -5.61
C TYR A 53 -5.19 3.31 -6.16
N GLU A 54 -5.19 1.98 -6.05
CA GLU A 54 -6.23 1.10 -6.57
C GLU A 54 -6.64 0.12 -5.48
N LYS A 55 -7.94 -0.14 -5.37
CA LYS A 55 -8.48 -1.03 -4.35
C LYS A 55 -8.12 -2.48 -4.67
N SER A 56 -7.86 -3.25 -3.63
CA SER A 56 -7.70 -4.69 -3.76
C SER A 56 -8.98 -5.33 -4.34
N PRO A 57 -8.86 -6.34 -5.21
CA PRO A 57 -10.00 -7.11 -5.70
C PRO A 57 -10.62 -7.97 -4.60
N ASP A 58 -11.74 -8.62 -4.92
CA ASP A 58 -12.24 -9.72 -4.10
C ASP A 58 -11.32 -10.93 -4.24
N TYR A 59 -10.88 -11.47 -3.12
CA TYR A 59 -10.04 -12.67 -3.07
C TYR A 59 -10.81 -13.92 -2.64
N CYS A 60 -12.10 -13.80 -2.30
CA CYS A 60 -12.91 -14.92 -1.85
C CYS A 60 -13.28 -15.85 -3.01
N SER A 61 -13.68 -15.27 -4.14
CA SER A 61 -14.12 -16.03 -5.31
C SER A 61 -12.98 -16.23 -6.31
N PRO A 62 -12.91 -17.37 -7.03
CA PRO A 62 -11.99 -17.53 -8.14
C PRO A 62 -12.28 -16.52 -9.25
N ASP A 63 -11.27 -15.75 -9.66
CA ASP A 63 -11.38 -14.78 -10.74
C ASP A 63 -10.06 -14.72 -11.54
N ILE A 64 -10.12 -15.22 -12.78
CA ILE A 64 -9.00 -15.27 -13.72
C ILE A 64 -8.50 -13.86 -14.08
N LYS A 65 -9.38 -12.84 -14.08
CA LYS A 65 -8.99 -11.48 -14.48
C LYS A 65 -8.09 -10.82 -13.44
N THR A 66 -8.37 -11.05 -12.16
CA THR A 66 -7.58 -10.51 -11.04
C THR A 66 -6.49 -11.48 -10.58
N GLY A 67 -6.52 -12.73 -11.04
CA GLY A 67 -5.61 -13.80 -10.62
C GLY A 67 -5.97 -14.38 -9.24
N SER A 68 -7.17 -14.09 -8.73
CA SER A 68 -7.68 -14.69 -7.50
C SER A 68 -8.00 -16.17 -7.73
N VAL A 69 -7.47 -17.04 -6.88
CA VAL A 69 -7.78 -18.49 -6.91
C VAL A 69 -9.01 -18.85 -6.07
N GLY A 70 -9.53 -17.91 -5.29
CA GLY A 70 -10.60 -18.14 -4.33
C GLY A 70 -10.16 -18.87 -3.06
N THR A 71 -11.13 -19.12 -2.17
CA THR A 71 -10.90 -19.73 -0.84
C THR A 71 -11.81 -20.93 -0.53
N GLU A 72 -12.41 -21.57 -1.54
CA GLU A 72 -13.17 -22.83 -1.36
C GLU A 72 -12.31 -23.97 -0.82
#